data_AF-A0A524DHU8-F1
#
_entry.id   AF-A0A524DHU8-F1
#
_cell.length_a   1.000
_cell.length_b   1.000
_cell.length_c   1.000
_cell.angle_alpha   90.00
_cell.angle_beta   90.00
_cell.angle_gamma   90.00
#
_symmetry.space_group_name_H-M   'P 1'
#
loop_
_entity.id
_entity.type
_entity.pdbx_description
1 polymer ?
#
loop_
_entity_poly.entity_id
_entity_poly.type
_entity_poly.pdbx_seq_one_letter_code
_entity_poly.pdbx_strand_id
1 'polypeptide(L)'
;MKLTKKDIKAILSSIDILLDIKTYIRKISPLYELTDPYDKKIIKSLHTLQNELDPLFTTYLHNKEISISEFSEDNQKERIIDVLSEDNMALISSNSAKNILKDQGIDPRKLIVTGGPLFYEDYRKVNPNIPDHALKGIKKKCKGIMDSLEGRDWKNKDLYFIYEEENVADTYTFEKIDRLSDLIGKNIKIIKISSWDDF
;
A
#
# COMPACT_ATOMS: atom_id res chain seq x y z
N MET A 1 16.08 21.23 2.94
CA MET A 1 14.84 21.25 2.14
C MET A 1 14.24 22.65 2.22
N LYS A 2 13.76 23.23 1.10
CA LYS A 2 13.07 24.53 1.09
C LYS A 2 11.77 24.39 0.30
N LEU A 3 10.68 24.92 0.85
CA LEU A 3 9.38 24.99 0.18
C LEU A 3 9.42 26.07 -0.90
N THR A 4 8.86 25.79 -2.07
CA THR A 4 8.68 26.80 -3.11
C THR A 4 7.48 27.72 -2.80
N LYS A 5 7.36 28.84 -3.52
CA LYS A 5 6.17 29.71 -3.41
C LYS A 5 4.89 28.97 -3.79
N LYS A 6 4.96 28.03 -4.73
CA LYS A 6 3.82 27.20 -5.14
C LYS A 6 3.36 26.30 -3.99
N ASP A 7 4.33 25.70 -3.29
CA ASP A 7 4.09 24.82 -2.15
C ASP A 7 3.44 25.55 -0.98
N ILE A 8 3.96 26.72 -0.63
CA ILE A 8 3.36 27.57 0.41
C ILE A 8 1.93 27.95 0.04
N LYS A 9 1.68 28.32 -1.22
CA LYS A 9 0.34 28.66 -1.69
C LYS A 9 -0.61 27.47 -1.58
N ALA A 10 -0.19 26.29 -2.00
CA ALA A 10 -0.99 25.07 -1.92
C ALA A 10 -1.34 24.71 -0.46
N ILE A 11 -0.37 24.81 0.47
CA ILE A 11 -0.61 24.59 1.91
C ILE A 11 -1.64 25.58 2.46
N LEU A 12 -1.46 26.88 2.20
CA LEU A 12 -2.38 27.91 2.70
C LEU A 12 -3.79 27.73 2.12
N SER A 13 -3.89 27.47 0.82
CA SER A 13 -5.18 27.19 0.16
C SER A 13 -5.86 25.95 0.75
N SER A 14 -5.08 24.93 1.12
CA SER A 14 -5.60 23.70 1.73
C SER A 14 -6.19 23.97 3.12
N ILE A 15 -5.60 24.87 3.89
CA ILE A 15 -6.15 25.30 5.19
C ILE A 15 -7.50 25.97 5.00
N ASP A 16 -7.64 26.86 4.01
CA ASP A 16 -8.91 27.53 3.73
C ASP A 16 -10.00 26.53 3.33
N ILE A 17 -9.66 25.55 2.48
CA ILE A 17 -10.58 24.47 2.09
C ILE A 17 -11.03 23.65 3.31
N LEU A 18 -10.10 23.33 4.23
CA LEU A 18 -10.42 22.62 5.47
C LEU A 18 -11.32 23.43 6.40
N LEU A 19 -11.14 24.75 6.47
CA LEU A 19 -12.03 25.64 7.21
C LEU A 19 -13.44 25.62 6.60
N ASP A 20 -13.57 25.62 5.28
CA ASP A 20 -14.86 25.50 4.60
C ASP A 20 -15.54 24.16 4.90
N ILE A 21 -14.81 23.05 4.79
CA ILE A 21 -15.32 21.72 5.15
C ILE A 21 -15.82 21.71 6.59
N LYS A 22 -15.07 22.30 7.53
CA LYS A 22 -15.50 22.44 8.93
C LYS A 22 -16.82 23.21 9.04
N THR A 23 -17.02 24.25 8.24
CA THR A 23 -18.31 24.97 8.24
C THR A 23 -19.46 24.09 7.76
N TYR A 24 -19.25 23.26 6.74
CA TYR A 24 -20.27 22.33 6.24
C TYR A 24 -20.58 21.25 7.27
N ILE A 25 -19.56 20.68 7.92
CA ILE A 25 -19.73 19.69 9.01
C ILE A 25 -20.57 20.28 10.15
N ARG A 26 -20.37 21.55 10.51
CA ARG A 26 -21.20 22.23 11.53
C ARG A 26 -22.67 22.35 11.11
N LYS A 27 -22.98 22.40 9.82
CA LYS A 27 -24.36 22.52 9.31
C LYS A 27 -25.12 21.20 9.33
N ILE A 28 -24.41 20.07 9.29
CA ILE A 28 -24.99 18.72 9.37
C ILE A 28 -24.96 18.14 10.80
N SER A 29 -24.36 18.87 11.74
CA SER A 29 -24.39 18.54 13.17
C SER A 29 -25.84 18.55 13.71
N PRO A 30 -26.22 17.63 14.63
CA PRO A 30 -25.39 16.62 15.28
C PRO A 30 -25.39 15.26 14.57
N LEU A 31 -26.25 15.06 13.57
CA LEU A 31 -26.45 13.76 12.94
C LEU A 31 -25.31 13.42 11.95
N TYR A 32 -24.65 14.44 11.42
CA TYR A 32 -23.57 14.34 10.44
C TYR A 32 -23.95 13.58 9.17
N GLU A 33 -25.24 13.54 8.84
CA GLU A 33 -25.75 12.96 7.61
C GLU A 33 -25.42 13.90 6.44
N LEU A 34 -24.78 13.35 5.40
CA LEU A 34 -24.47 14.09 4.18
C LEU A 34 -25.75 14.23 3.35
N THR A 35 -26.44 15.36 3.50
CA THR A 35 -27.64 15.71 2.73
C THR A 35 -27.34 16.79 1.69
N ASP A 36 -28.11 16.82 0.59
CA ASP A 36 -28.06 17.91 -0.40
C ASP A 36 -28.41 19.24 0.28
N PRO A 37 -27.60 20.32 0.13
CA PRO A 37 -26.48 20.49 -0.80
C PRO A 37 -25.09 20.32 -0.18
N TYR A 38 -24.99 19.90 1.08
CA TYR A 38 -23.72 19.84 1.81
C TYR A 38 -22.84 18.67 1.36
N ASP A 39 -23.44 17.57 0.93
CA ASP A 39 -22.76 16.41 0.34
C ASP A 39 -21.86 16.80 -0.85
N LYS A 40 -22.42 17.48 -1.86
CA LYS A 40 -21.74 17.94 -3.07
C LYS A 40 -20.64 18.94 -2.73
N LYS A 41 -20.90 19.82 -1.76
CA LYS A 41 -19.94 20.83 -1.32
C LYS A 41 -18.74 20.19 -0.62
N ILE A 42 -18.98 19.28 0.32
CA ILE A 42 -17.91 18.57 1.04
C ILE A 42 -17.08 17.73 0.06
N ILE A 43 -17.72 16.94 -0.81
CA ILE A 43 -17.03 16.10 -1.79
C ILE A 43 -16.17 16.95 -2.75
N LYS A 44 -16.72 18.06 -3.25
CA LYS A 44 -15.97 18.98 -4.12
C LYS A 44 -14.76 19.59 -3.41
N SER A 45 -14.93 20.03 -2.15
CA SER A 45 -13.84 20.56 -1.35
C SER A 45 -12.75 19.51 -1.09
N LEU A 46 -13.11 18.26 -0.79
CA LEU A 46 -12.15 17.16 -0.62
C LEU A 46 -11.35 16.87 -1.90
N HIS A 47 -12.01 16.83 -3.07
CA HIS A 47 -11.28 16.67 -4.33
C HIS A 47 -10.34 17.84 -4.62
N THR A 48 -10.74 19.06 -4.25
CA THR A 48 -9.90 20.25 -4.46
C THR A 48 -8.69 20.20 -3.53
N LEU A 49 -8.90 19.81 -2.27
CA LEU A 49 -7.84 19.61 -1.28
C LEU A 49 -6.82 18.56 -1.76
N GLN A 50 -7.30 17.44 -2.29
CA GLN A 50 -6.45 16.40 -2.86
C GLN A 50 -5.57 16.95 -3.98
N ASN A 51 -6.17 17.63 -4.96
CA ASN A 51 -5.43 18.17 -6.11
C ASN A 51 -4.37 19.23 -5.72
N GLU A 52 -4.63 20.01 -4.67
CA GLU A 52 -3.66 21.01 -4.17
C GLU A 52 -2.50 20.35 -3.41
N LEU A 53 -2.76 19.28 -2.66
CA LEU A 53 -1.76 18.62 -1.81
C LEU A 53 -0.98 17.51 -2.51
N ASP A 54 -1.55 16.84 -3.52
CA ASP A 54 -0.90 15.75 -4.23
C ASP A 54 0.48 16.13 -4.80
N PRO A 55 0.69 17.33 -5.41
CA PRO A 55 2.02 17.76 -5.85
C PRO A 55 3.02 17.95 -4.70
N LEU A 56 2.56 18.41 -3.53
CA LEU A 56 3.37 18.57 -2.33
C LEU A 56 3.82 17.22 -1.78
N PHE A 57 2.88 16.28 -1.66
CA PHE A 57 3.16 14.92 -1.24
C PHE A 57 4.12 14.24 -2.23
N THR A 58 3.89 14.42 -3.53
CA THR A 58 4.77 13.91 -4.57
C THR A 58 6.18 14.51 -4.48
N THR A 59 6.31 15.79 -4.15
CA THR A 59 7.63 16.46 -4.15
C THR A 59 8.42 16.19 -2.86
N TYR A 60 7.73 16.15 -1.72
CA TYR A 60 8.37 16.17 -0.40
C TYR A 60 8.19 14.89 0.41
N LEU A 61 7.17 14.09 0.11
CA LEU A 61 6.91 12.82 0.77
C LEU A 61 7.27 11.61 -0.09
N HIS A 62 7.66 11.79 -1.36
CA HIS A 62 8.14 10.71 -2.25
C HIS A 62 9.36 9.91 -1.71
N ASN A 63 10.02 10.35 -0.64
CA ASN A 63 11.19 9.65 -0.09
C ASN A 63 11.30 9.68 1.44
N LYS A 64 10.25 10.06 2.17
CA LYS A 64 10.23 9.98 3.63
C LYS A 64 8.85 9.62 4.11
N GLU A 65 8.74 8.40 4.62
CA GLU A 65 7.60 7.86 5.36
C GLU A 65 6.32 7.67 4.52
N ILE A 66 6.38 6.65 3.66
CA ILE A 66 5.18 5.88 3.31
C ILE A 66 4.67 5.27 4.62
N SER A 67 3.73 5.98 5.25
CA SER A 67 2.78 5.53 6.27
C SER A 67 3.25 4.34 7.12
N ILE A 68 4.24 4.57 7.98
CA ILE A 68 4.24 3.88 9.27
C ILE A 68 3.01 4.44 9.97
N SER A 69 1.90 3.72 9.86
CA SER A 69 0.85 3.86 10.85
C SER A 69 1.48 3.38 12.16
N GLU A 70 2.06 4.29 12.95
CA GLU A 70 2.46 4.05 14.33
C GLU A 70 1.20 3.70 15.13
N PHE A 71 0.83 2.43 15.10
CA PHE A 71 -0.14 1.83 15.99
C PHE A 71 0.53 0.57 16.53
N SER A 72 0.49 0.42 17.85
CA SER A 72 1.15 -0.60 18.67
C SER A 72 1.30 -1.97 18.00
N GLU A 73 2.48 -2.58 18.15
CA GLU A 73 2.83 -3.95 17.73
C GLU A 73 1.77 -4.99 18.11
N ASP A 74 1.03 -4.74 19.19
CA ASP A 74 0.04 -5.65 19.80
C ASP A 74 -1.16 -6.05 18.92
N ASN A 75 -1.34 -5.53 17.69
CA ASN A 75 -2.49 -5.95 16.88
C ASN A 75 -2.28 -6.10 15.35
N GLN A 76 -1.08 -6.49 14.92
CA GLN A 76 -0.76 -6.71 13.49
C GLN A 76 -1.51 -7.91 12.87
N LYS A 77 -1.77 -8.96 13.66
CA LYS A 77 -2.46 -10.18 13.20
C LYS A 77 -3.91 -9.92 12.84
N GLU A 78 -4.69 -9.34 13.77
CA GLU A 78 -6.11 -9.03 13.54
C GLU A 78 -6.23 -8.08 12.35
N ARG A 79 -5.33 -7.10 12.22
CA ARG A 79 -5.29 -6.22 11.05
C ARG A 79 -5.13 -6.96 9.73
N ILE A 80 -4.20 -7.91 9.64
CA ILE A 80 -4.01 -8.70 8.41
C ILE A 80 -5.25 -9.55 8.12
N ILE A 81 -5.85 -10.13 9.16
CA ILE A 81 -7.08 -10.92 9.01
C ILE A 81 -8.24 -10.04 8.53
N ASP A 82 -8.43 -8.88 9.14
CA ASP A 82 -9.49 -7.92 8.83
C ASP A 82 -9.37 -7.42 7.40
N VAL A 83 -8.20 -6.93 6.98
CA VAL A 83 -8.04 -6.41 5.61
C VAL A 83 -8.22 -7.50 4.56
N LEU A 84 -7.83 -8.74 4.87
CA LEU A 84 -7.99 -9.88 3.97
C LEU A 84 -9.36 -10.58 4.09
N SER A 85 -10.20 -10.19 5.05
CA SER A 85 -11.60 -10.60 5.12
C SER A 85 -12.42 -9.95 3.99
N GLU A 86 -12.08 -8.72 3.62
CA GLU A 86 -12.59 -7.98 2.46
C GLU A 86 -12.05 -8.52 1.12
N ASP A 87 -12.43 -7.96 -0.03
CA ASP A 87 -11.96 -8.41 -1.37
C ASP A 87 -10.49 -8.02 -1.70
N ASN A 88 -9.72 -7.63 -0.68
CA ASN A 88 -8.32 -7.24 -0.82
C ASN A 88 -7.40 -8.46 -0.99
N MET A 89 -6.19 -8.21 -1.46
CA MET A 89 -5.17 -9.22 -1.70
C MET A 89 -3.90 -8.93 -0.91
N ALA A 90 -3.16 -9.98 -0.55
CA ALA A 90 -1.83 -9.87 0.05
C ALA A 90 -0.74 -10.36 -0.90
N LEU A 91 0.35 -9.61 -0.99
CA LEU A 91 1.63 -10.02 -1.53
C LEU A 91 2.52 -10.44 -0.36
N ILE A 92 3.06 -11.66 -0.42
CA ILE A 92 3.96 -12.23 0.59
C ILE A 92 5.14 -12.94 -0.08
N SER A 93 6.30 -12.91 0.57
CA SER A 93 7.51 -13.51 -0.01
C SER A 93 7.66 -15.00 0.18
N SER A 94 7.03 -15.60 1.20
CA SER A 94 7.31 -16.99 1.58
C SER A 94 6.06 -17.88 1.54
N ASN A 95 6.28 -19.18 1.29
CA ASN A 95 5.21 -20.17 1.42
C ASN A 95 4.87 -20.47 2.88
N SER A 96 5.81 -20.25 3.82
CA SER A 96 5.55 -20.37 5.26
C SER A 96 4.49 -19.36 5.70
N ALA A 97 4.66 -18.08 5.33
CA ALA A 97 3.67 -17.04 5.56
C ALA A 97 2.28 -17.41 5.00
N LYS A 98 2.25 -18.01 3.80
CA LYS A 98 0.99 -18.47 3.18
C LYS A 98 0.29 -19.51 4.04
N ASN A 99 1.04 -20.48 4.57
CA ASN A 99 0.48 -21.54 5.39
C ASN A 99 -0.06 -20.98 6.70
N ILE A 100 0.69 -20.10 7.36
CA ILE A 100 0.26 -19.39 8.57
C ILE A 100 -1.06 -18.66 8.33
N LEU A 101 -1.16 -17.82 7.29
CA LEU A 101 -2.40 -17.09 6.98
C LEU A 101 -3.57 -18.02 6.63
N LYS A 102 -3.30 -19.15 5.96
CA LYS A 102 -4.31 -20.15 5.67
C LYS A 102 -4.83 -20.82 6.94
N ASP A 103 -3.96 -21.10 7.90
CA ASP A 103 -4.34 -21.70 9.18
C ASP A 103 -5.19 -20.73 10.03
N GLN A 104 -5.02 -19.42 9.82
CA GLN A 104 -5.90 -18.37 10.35
C GLN A 104 -7.20 -18.17 9.55
N GLY A 105 -7.50 -19.04 8.57
CA GLY A 105 -8.77 -19.03 7.83
C GLY A 105 -8.82 -18.12 6.60
N ILE A 106 -7.69 -17.53 6.18
CA ILE A 106 -7.64 -16.68 4.98
C ILE A 106 -7.74 -17.51 3.70
N ASP A 107 -8.58 -17.08 2.75
CA ASP A 107 -8.69 -17.74 1.44
C ASP A 107 -7.35 -17.66 0.70
N PRO A 108 -6.71 -18.80 0.35
CA PRO A 108 -5.47 -18.83 -0.40
C PRO A 108 -5.52 -18.11 -1.75
N ARG A 109 -6.70 -17.88 -2.33
CA ARG A 109 -6.89 -17.11 -3.57
C ARG A 109 -6.60 -15.63 -3.41
N LYS A 110 -6.66 -15.09 -2.20
CA LYS A 110 -6.29 -13.71 -1.85
C LYS A 110 -4.79 -13.53 -1.64
N LEU A 111 -4.03 -14.63 -1.59
CA LEU A 111 -2.59 -14.62 -1.31
C LEU A 111 -1.76 -14.78 -2.59
N ILE A 112 -0.88 -13.83 -2.85
CA ILE A 112 0.08 -13.83 -3.95
C ILE A 112 1.46 -14.10 -3.36
N VAL A 113 2.02 -15.26 -3.68
CA VAL A 113 3.29 -15.71 -3.11
C VAL A 113 4.41 -15.62 -4.15
N THR A 114 5.40 -14.77 -3.90
CA THR A 114 6.55 -14.62 -4.79
C THR A 114 7.58 -15.73 -4.60
N GLY A 115 7.73 -16.26 -3.38
CA GLY A 115 8.72 -17.29 -3.04
C GLY A 115 10.16 -16.76 -2.97
N GLY A 116 10.33 -15.46 -2.73
CA GLY A 116 11.58 -14.70 -2.80
C GLY A 116 11.29 -13.23 -3.10
N PRO A 117 12.28 -12.42 -3.51
CA PRO A 117 11.99 -11.06 -3.92
C PRO A 117 11.08 -11.08 -5.15
N LEU A 118 10.24 -10.05 -5.31
CA LEU A 118 9.31 -9.98 -6.43
C LEU A 118 10.04 -9.81 -7.78
N PHE A 119 11.09 -9.00 -7.80
CA PHE A 119 11.83 -8.64 -9.00
C PHE A 119 12.98 -9.62 -9.26
N TYR A 120 13.06 -10.13 -10.48
CA TYR A 120 13.98 -11.23 -10.81
C TYR A 120 15.45 -10.85 -10.58
N GLU A 121 15.81 -9.58 -10.80
CA GLU A 121 17.17 -9.09 -10.69
C GLU A 121 17.71 -9.08 -9.26
N ASP A 122 16.84 -9.18 -8.25
CA ASP A 122 17.26 -9.17 -6.84
C ASP A 122 17.54 -10.57 -6.29
N TYR A 123 17.17 -11.64 -7.02
CA TYR A 123 17.41 -13.01 -6.55
C TYR A 123 18.89 -13.32 -6.33
N ARG A 124 19.77 -12.82 -7.20
CA ARG A 124 21.23 -12.98 -7.01
C ARG A 124 21.78 -12.11 -5.88
N LYS A 125 21.08 -11.04 -5.49
CA LYS A 125 21.47 -10.23 -4.33
C LYS A 125 21.13 -10.96 -3.03
N VAL A 126 19.98 -11.63 -3.00
CA VAL A 126 19.57 -12.49 -1.87
C VAL A 126 20.44 -13.75 -1.79
N ASN A 127 20.71 -14.40 -2.92
CA ASN A 127 21.57 -15.58 -2.98
C ASN A 127 22.47 -15.55 -4.23
N PRO A 128 23.75 -15.18 -4.08
CA PRO A 128 24.70 -15.10 -5.20
C PRO A 128 24.96 -16.44 -5.91
N ASN A 129 24.76 -17.56 -5.20
CA ASN A 129 25.11 -18.90 -5.66
C ASN A 129 23.97 -19.60 -6.44
N ILE A 130 22.88 -18.90 -6.77
CA ILE A 130 21.78 -19.49 -7.55
C ILE A 130 22.30 -19.93 -8.93
N PRO A 131 22.11 -21.20 -9.32
CA PRO A 131 22.46 -21.68 -10.65
C PRO A 131 21.66 -21.02 -11.79
N ASP A 132 22.28 -20.84 -12.95
CA ASP A 132 21.64 -20.20 -14.12
C ASP A 132 20.36 -20.88 -14.59
N HIS A 133 20.29 -22.21 -14.48
CA HIS A 133 19.10 -22.97 -14.86
C HIS A 133 17.91 -22.65 -13.92
N ALA A 134 18.17 -22.46 -12.62
CA ALA A 134 17.16 -22.07 -11.64
C ALA A 134 16.69 -20.62 -11.89
N LEU A 135 17.61 -19.71 -12.25
CA LEU A 135 17.28 -18.33 -12.59
C LEU A 135 16.32 -18.20 -13.77
N LYS A 136 16.42 -19.09 -14.77
CA LYS A 136 15.44 -19.11 -15.88
C LYS A 136 14.03 -19.39 -15.39
N GLY A 137 13.89 -20.36 -14.48
CA GLY A 137 12.61 -20.69 -13.85
C GLY A 137 12.07 -19.54 -13.01
N ILE A 138 12.93 -18.93 -12.18
CA ILE A 138 12.61 -17.76 -11.36
C ILE A 138 12.14 -16.59 -12.23
N LYS A 139 12.86 -16.26 -13.31
CA LYS A 139 12.48 -15.18 -14.22
C LYS A 139 11.07 -15.39 -14.80
N LYS A 140 10.75 -16.64 -15.20
CA LYS A 140 9.40 -16.99 -15.69
C LYS A 140 8.35 -16.84 -14.60
N LYS A 141 8.66 -17.25 -13.36
CA LYS A 141 7.77 -17.10 -12.20
C LYS A 141 7.49 -15.64 -11.88
N CYS A 142 8.52 -14.80 -11.73
CA CYS A 142 8.39 -13.37 -11.49
C CYS A 142 7.54 -12.72 -12.57
N LYS A 143 7.81 -13.02 -13.84
CA LYS A 143 7.00 -12.51 -14.95
C LYS A 143 5.54 -12.93 -14.82
N GLY A 144 5.25 -14.21 -14.57
CA GLY A 144 3.88 -14.69 -14.41
C GLY A 144 3.13 -14.01 -13.27
N ILE A 145 3.82 -13.66 -12.18
CA ILE A 145 3.23 -12.89 -11.08
C ILE A 145 2.93 -11.46 -11.53
N MET A 146 3.87 -10.78 -12.19
CA MET A 146 3.66 -9.43 -12.71
C MET A 146 2.51 -9.37 -13.71
N ASP A 147 2.51 -10.28 -14.70
CA ASP A 147 1.44 -10.37 -15.70
C ASP A 147 0.08 -10.63 -15.01
N SER A 148 0.06 -11.43 -13.94
CA SER A 148 -1.15 -11.68 -13.15
C SER A 148 -1.59 -10.47 -12.32
N LEU A 149 -0.67 -9.60 -11.90
CA LEU A 149 -0.99 -8.38 -11.15
C LEU A 149 -1.52 -7.30 -12.10
N GLU A 150 -0.86 -7.12 -13.24
CA GLU A 150 -1.27 -6.19 -14.29
C GLU A 150 -2.64 -6.54 -14.89
N GLY A 151 -2.90 -7.83 -15.12
CA GLY A 151 -4.16 -8.30 -15.71
C GLY A 151 -5.38 -8.30 -14.77
N ARG A 152 -5.26 -7.84 -13.52
CA ARG A 152 -6.36 -7.78 -12.54
C ARG A 152 -7.02 -6.40 -12.52
N ASP A 153 -8.33 -6.37 -12.27
CA ASP A 153 -9.07 -5.14 -12.01
C ASP A 153 -8.90 -4.67 -10.56
N TRP A 154 -8.16 -3.59 -10.31
CA TRP A 154 -7.89 -3.05 -8.97
C TRP A 154 -8.87 -1.97 -8.51
N LYS A 155 -9.97 -1.73 -9.24
CA LYS A 155 -10.89 -0.62 -8.95
C LYS A 155 -11.47 -0.66 -7.53
N ASN A 156 -11.87 -1.84 -7.06
CA ASN A 156 -12.55 -2.02 -5.77
C ASN A 156 -11.75 -2.87 -4.76
N LYS A 157 -10.47 -3.10 -5.02
CA LYS A 157 -9.60 -3.88 -4.12
C LYS A 157 -8.22 -3.26 -4.00
N ASP A 158 -7.60 -3.49 -2.87
CA ASP A 158 -6.23 -3.07 -2.61
C ASP A 158 -5.27 -4.25 -2.59
N LEU A 159 -4.03 -3.97 -2.98
CA LEU A 159 -2.92 -4.88 -2.74
C LEU A 159 -2.21 -4.46 -1.46
N TYR A 160 -2.10 -5.39 -0.52
CA TYR A 160 -1.32 -5.25 0.70
C TYR A 160 -0.02 -6.01 0.53
N PHE A 161 1.12 -5.35 0.67
CA PHE A 161 2.40 -6.02 0.83
C PHE A 161 2.65 -6.23 2.32
N ILE A 162 2.72 -7.50 2.74
CA ILE A 162 3.08 -7.83 4.12
C ILE A 162 4.60 -7.97 4.17
N TYR A 163 5.23 -7.02 4.84
CA TYR A 163 6.66 -6.84 4.95
C TYR A 163 7.13 -7.39 6.29
N GLU A 164 7.88 -8.50 6.27
CA GLU A 164 8.58 -8.98 7.45
C GLU A 164 9.87 -8.19 7.66
N GLU A 165 10.05 -7.64 8.86
CA GLU A 165 11.26 -6.93 9.23
C GLU A 165 12.47 -7.88 9.17
N GLU A 166 13.62 -7.33 8.75
CA GLU A 166 14.87 -8.08 8.56
C GLU A 166 14.84 -9.18 7.47
N ASN A 167 13.69 -9.44 6.83
CA ASN A 167 13.62 -10.36 5.71
C ASN A 167 14.22 -9.75 4.44
N VAL A 168 15.37 -10.26 4.02
CA VAL A 168 16.15 -9.76 2.86
C VAL A 168 15.34 -9.71 1.57
N ALA A 169 14.47 -10.70 1.33
CA ALA A 169 13.64 -10.75 0.12
C ALA A 169 12.56 -9.66 0.13
N ASP A 170 11.97 -9.42 1.30
CA ASP A 170 10.99 -8.37 1.51
C ASP A 170 11.63 -6.99 1.38
N THR A 171 12.85 -6.80 1.90
CA THR A 171 13.61 -5.54 1.74
C THR A 171 13.80 -5.16 0.27
N TYR A 172 14.28 -6.09 -0.56
CA TYR A 172 14.46 -5.80 -1.99
C TYR A 172 13.15 -5.55 -2.74
N THR A 173 12.06 -6.19 -2.30
CA THR A 173 10.72 -5.94 -2.85
C THR A 173 10.22 -4.56 -2.45
N PHE A 174 10.41 -4.19 -1.18
CA PHE A 174 10.04 -2.90 -0.60
C PHE A 174 10.75 -1.73 -1.30
N GLU A 175 12.07 -1.84 -1.53
CA GLU A 175 12.86 -0.82 -2.23
C GLU A 175 12.34 -0.47 -3.64
N LYS A 176 11.54 -1.35 -4.23
CA LYS A 176 11.02 -1.24 -5.59
C LYS A 176 9.50 -1.27 -5.63
N ILE A 177 8.83 -1.05 -4.49
CA ILE A 177 7.39 -1.16 -4.38
C ILE A 177 6.66 -0.19 -5.33
N ASP A 178 7.27 0.96 -5.64
CA ASP A 178 6.74 1.95 -6.58
C ASP A 178 6.57 1.38 -8.00
N ARG A 179 7.50 0.52 -8.44
CA ARG A 179 7.35 -0.14 -9.75
C ARG A 179 6.13 -1.03 -9.80
N LEU A 180 5.76 -1.61 -8.67
CA LEU A 180 4.55 -2.41 -8.57
C LEU A 180 3.31 -1.53 -8.45
N SER A 181 3.39 -0.40 -7.74
CA SER A 181 2.32 0.61 -7.71
C SER A 181 2.00 1.16 -9.10
N ASP A 182 3.03 1.48 -9.88
CA ASP A 182 2.93 1.91 -11.28
C ASP A 182 2.29 0.83 -12.15
N LEU A 183 2.69 -0.44 -11.97
CA LEU A 183 2.18 -1.58 -12.73
C LEU A 183 0.66 -1.76 -12.52
N ILE A 184 0.18 -1.61 -11.29
CA ILE A 184 -1.24 -1.78 -10.96
C ILE A 184 -2.05 -0.48 -11.06
N GLY A 185 -1.38 0.66 -11.31
CA GLY A 185 -1.99 1.99 -11.36
C GLY A 185 -2.57 2.45 -10.02
N LYS A 186 -2.05 1.94 -8.89
CA LYS A 186 -2.59 2.16 -7.54
C LYS A 186 -1.51 2.02 -6.49
N ASN A 187 -1.61 2.81 -5.42
CA ASN A 187 -0.70 2.71 -4.28
C ASN A 187 -0.87 1.36 -3.57
N ILE A 188 0.25 0.73 -3.26
CA ILE A 188 0.30 -0.51 -2.49
C ILE A 188 0.31 -0.17 -1.01
N LYS A 189 -0.57 -0.83 -0.27
CA LYS A 189 -0.63 -0.69 1.19
C LYS A 189 0.41 -1.62 1.80
N ILE A 190 1.10 -1.17 2.84
CA ILE A 190 2.17 -1.97 3.47
C ILE A 190 1.77 -2.26 4.91
N ILE A 191 1.87 -3.52 5.31
CA ILE A 191 1.74 -3.95 6.70
C ILE A 191 3.08 -4.52 7.10
N LYS A 192 3.73 -3.91 8.09
CA LYS A 192 4.98 -4.43 8.64
C LYS A 192 4.68 -5.40 9.77
N ILE A 193 5.46 -6.48 9.83
CA ILE A 193 5.46 -7.43 10.93
C ILE A 193 6.89 -7.69 11.39
N SER A 194 7.10 -7.95 12.68
CA SER A 194 8.41 -8.33 13.22
C SER A 194 8.87 -9.68 12.68
N SER A 195 7.99 -10.68 12.75
CA SER A 195 8.22 -12.01 12.25
C SER A 195 6.91 -12.74 11.96
N TRP A 196 6.93 -13.63 10.98
CA TRP A 196 5.86 -14.62 10.79
C TRP A 196 5.81 -15.65 11.93
N ASP A 197 6.89 -15.89 12.67
CA ASP A 197 6.93 -16.87 13.76
C ASP A 197 6.14 -16.38 15.00
N ASP A 198 6.00 -15.07 15.13
CA ASP A 198 5.18 -14.44 16.18
C ASP A 198 3.69 -14.38 15.79
N PHE A 199 3.31 -14.86 14.60
CA PHE A 199 1.97 -14.77 14.00
C PHE A 199 0.96 -15.83 14.45
#